data_AF-A0A497DBR8-F1
#
_entry.id   AF-A0A497DBR8-F1
#
_cell.length_a   1.000
_cell.length_b   1.000
_cell.length_c   1.000
_cell.angle_alpha   90.00
_cell.angle_beta   90.00
_cell.angle_gamma   90.00
#
_symmetry.space_group_name_H-M   'P 1'
#
loop_
_entity.id
_entity.type
_entity.pdbx_description
1 polymer ?
#
loop_
_entity_poly.entity_id
_entity_poly.type
_entity_poly.pdbx_seq_one_letter_code
_entity_poly.pdbx_strand_id
1 'polypeptide(L)' 'AELKRFPQLKLTQDVKANGVFCIMPPELVPLMQKAYFFHIWDPQTYEVRLMCSWDTTEEDIDTFVRLLEQKLKNI' A
#
# COMPACT_ATOMS: atom_id res chain seq x y z
N ALA A 1 -10.26 -7.04 -2.05
CA ALA A 1 -9.26 -6.04 -1.63
C ALA A 1 -8.94 -5.18 -2.84
N GLU A 2 -9.23 -3.87 -2.76
CA GLU A 2 -9.04 -2.88 -3.84
C GLU A 2 -7.64 -2.93 -4.47
N LEU A 3 -6.62 -3.27 -3.68
CA LEU A 3 -5.23 -3.36 -4.14
C LEU A 3 -5.00 -4.43 -5.24
N LYS A 4 -5.84 -5.48 -5.32
CA LYS A 4 -5.73 -6.50 -6.38
C LYS A 4 -6.02 -5.95 -7.77
N ARG A 5 -6.60 -4.76 -7.87
CA ARG A 5 -6.89 -4.07 -9.14
C ARG A 5 -5.64 -3.51 -9.82
N PHE A 6 -4.54 -3.36 -9.06
CA PHE A 6 -3.29 -2.81 -9.58
C PHE A 6 -2.31 -3.96 -9.86
N PRO A 7 -2.05 -4.31 -11.13
CA PRO A 7 -1.13 -5.39 -11.47
C PRO A 7 0.32 -5.11 -11.05
N GLN A 8 0.68 -3.83 -10.81
CA GLN A 8 1.98 -3.41 -10.29
C GLN A 8 2.16 -3.75 -8.80
N LEU A 9 1.07 -4.08 -8.08
CA LEU A 9 1.11 -4.45 -6.68
C LEU A 9 0.91 -5.96 -6.55
N LYS A 10 1.82 -6.62 -5.81
CA LYS A 10 1.72 -8.06 -5.56
C LYS A 10 1.47 -8.29 -4.08
N LEU A 11 0.29 -8.82 -3.74
CA LEU A 11 0.02 -9.32 -2.39
C LEU A 11 0.89 -10.55 -2.13
N THR A 12 1.65 -10.51 -1.05
CA THR A 12 2.62 -11.53 -0.66
C THR A 12 2.07 -12.48 0.39
N GLN A 13 1.08 -12.02 1.17
CA GLN A 13 0.49 -12.77 2.29
C GLN A 13 -1.04 -12.67 2.28
N ASP A 14 -1.68 -13.66 2.89
CA ASP A 14 -3.12 -13.64 3.12
C ASP A 14 -3.48 -12.53 4.12
N VAL A 15 -4.49 -11.74 3.78
CA VAL A 15 -5.03 -10.69 4.67
C VAL A 15 -5.89 -11.36 5.74
N LYS A 16 -5.29 -11.72 6.89
CA LYS A 16 -5.97 -12.42 7.99
C LYS A 16 -6.32 -11.53 9.20
N ALA A 17 -5.95 -10.25 9.16
CA ALA A 17 -6.18 -9.31 10.24
C ALA A 17 -6.21 -7.86 9.69
N ASN A 18 -5.68 -6.90 10.44
CA ASN A 18 -5.56 -5.50 10.06
C ASN A 18 -4.29 -5.19 9.23
N GLY A 19 -3.44 -6.19 8.99
CA GLY A 19 -2.19 -6.05 8.23
C GLY A 19 -2.35 -6.52 6.79
N VAL A 20 -1.93 -5.69 5.84
CA VAL A 20 -1.82 -6.01 4.42
C VAL A 20 -0.36 -5.91 4.01
N PHE A 21 0.15 -6.99 3.41
CA PHE A 21 1.51 -7.07 2.90
C PHE A 21 1.48 -7.10 1.39
N CYS A 22 2.19 -6.15 0.77
CA CYS A 22 2.29 -6.08 -0.68
C CYS A 22 3.67 -5.61 -1.12
N ILE A 23 4.13 -6.13 -2.25
CA ILE A 23 5.27 -5.58 -2.97
C ILE A 23 4.79 -4.38 -3.77
N MET A 24 5.50 -3.27 -3.63
CA MET A 24 5.24 -2.01 -4.30
C MET A 24 6.49 -1.55 -5.07
N PRO A 25 6.35 -0.87 -6.22
CA PRO A 25 7.50 -0.27 -6.90
C PRO A 25 8.33 0.62 -5.97
N PRO A 26 9.66 0.51 -5.99
CA PRO A 26 10.55 1.22 -5.06
C PRO A 26 10.42 2.74 -5.14
N GLU A 27 10.09 3.26 -6.33
CA GLU A 27 9.87 4.69 -6.57
C GLU A 27 8.55 5.19 -5.94
N LEU A 28 7.56 4.29 -5.82
CA LEU A 28 6.25 4.61 -5.28
C LEU A 28 6.24 4.64 -3.75
N VAL A 29 7.03 3.78 -3.11
CA VAL A 29 7.15 3.70 -1.63
C VAL A 29 7.41 5.06 -0.97
N PRO A 30 8.48 5.82 -1.31
CA PRO A 30 8.74 7.11 -0.68
C PRO A 30 7.71 8.17 -1.03
N LEU A 31 7.03 8.06 -2.18
CA LEU A 31 5.95 8.98 -2.56
C LEU A 31 4.71 8.76 -1.69
N MET A 32 4.35 7.50 -1.44
CA MET A 32 3.25 7.13 -0.57
C MET A 32 3.57 7.41 0.90
N GLN A 33 4.82 7.21 1.34
CA GLN A 33 5.27 7.49 2.71
C GLN A 33 5.18 8.97 3.10
N LYS A 34 5.15 9.90 2.13
CA LYS A 34 4.92 11.33 2.39
C LYS A 34 3.48 11.63 2.83
N ALA A 35 2.52 10.79 2.45
CA ALA A 35 1.11 10.97 2.76
C ALA A 35 0.62 10.03 3.86
N TYR A 36 1.15 8.80 3.90
CA TYR A 36 0.73 7.75 4.85
C TYR A 36 1.93 7.12 5.54
N PHE A 37 1.81 6.87 6.83
CA PHE A 37 2.86 6.19 7.58
C PHE A 37 2.74 4.67 7.46
N PHE A 38 3.78 4.04 6.91
CA PHE A 38 3.93 2.59 6.87
C PHE A 38 5.40 2.21 6.77
N HIS A 39 5.70 0.93 7.04
CA HIS A 39 7.07 0.42 7.06
C HIS A 39 7.34 -0.52 5.89
N ILE A 40 8.58 -0.50 5.42
CA ILE A 40 9.11 -1.53 4.53
C ILE A 40 9.36 -2.77 5.39
N TRP A 41 8.72 -3.87 5.04
CA TRP A 41 8.86 -5.17 5.69
C TRP A 41 10.09 -5.92 5.18
N ASP A 42 10.28 -5.95 3.86
CA ASP A 42 11.46 -6.54 3.21
C ASP A 42 12.07 -5.55 2.21
N PRO A 43 13.25 -4.97 2.52
CA PRO A 43 13.94 -4.05 1.62
C PRO A 43 14.44 -4.68 0.31
N GLN A 44 14.64 -6.01 0.25
CA GLN A 44 15.11 -6.66 -0.97
C GLN A 44 14.03 -6.71 -2.04
N THR A 45 12.78 -6.91 -1.61
CA THR A 45 11.62 -7.03 -2.50
C THR A 45 10.76 -5.77 -2.51
N TYR A 46 11.09 -4.76 -1.69
CA TYR A 46 10.24 -3.60 -1.42
C TYR A 46 8.83 -4.00 -0.98
N GLU A 47 8.74 -5.08 -0.19
CA GLU A 47 7.50 -5.46 0.48
C GLU A 47 7.20 -4.43 1.56
N VAL A 48 5.98 -3.89 1.55
CA VAL A 48 5.50 -2.94 2.53
C VAL A 48 4.43 -3.58 3.39
N ARG A 49 4.40 -3.18 4.67
CA ARG A 49 3.37 -3.57 5.61
C ARG A 49 2.45 -2.38 5.87
N LEU A 50 1.25 -2.45 5.31
CA LEU A 50 0.16 -1.53 5.58
C LEU A 50 -0.62 -2.06 6.79
N MET A 51 -0.93 -1.19 7.75
CA MET A 51 -1.74 -1.54 8.91
C MET A 51 -2.93 -0.60 8.99
N CYS A 52 -4.12 -1.16 9.16
CA CYS A 52 -5.29 -0.41 9.56
C CYS A 52 -5.34 -0.35 11.09
N SER A 53 -5.56 0.84 11.64
CA SER A 53 -5.84 1.05 13.07
C SER A 53 -7.35 1.12 13.30
N TRP A 54 -7.75 1.28 14.56
CA TRP A 54 -9.16 1.50 14.93
C TRP A 54 -9.75 2.78 14.34
N ASP A 55 -8.91 3.77 14.04
CA ASP A 55 -9.33 5.05 13.46
C ASP A 55 -9.34 5.05 11.92
N THR A 56 -8.92 3.95 11.28
CA THR A 56 -8.91 3.86 9.81
C THR A 56 -10.35 3.73 9.29
N THR A 57 -10.80 4.74 8.55
CA THR A 57 -12.13 4.75 7.93
C THR A 57 -12.10 4.21 6.50
N GLU A 58 -13.26 3.85 5.96
CA GLU A 58 -13.36 3.47 4.54
C GLU A 58 -12.93 4.62 3.61
N GLU A 59 -13.19 5.88 4.00
CA GLU A 59 -12.76 7.06 3.24
C GLU A 59 -11.24 7.22 3.21
N ASP A 60 -10.54 6.87 4.29
CA ASP A 60 -9.07 6.83 4.31
C ASP A 60 -8.53 5.78 3.34
N ILE A 61 -9.17 4.61 3.28
CA ILE A 61 -8.82 3.53 2.35
C ILE A 61 -9.04 3.98 0.90
N ASP A 62 -10.18 4.60 0.60
CA ASP A 62 -10.49 5.12 -0.72
C ASP A 62 -9.52 6.23 -1.14
N THR A 63 -9.17 7.12 -0.22
CA THR A 63 -8.20 8.19 -0.46
C THR A 63 -6.81 7.62 -0.72
N PHE A 64 -6.40 6.59 0.03
CA PHE A 64 -5.15 5.88 -0.19
C PHE A 64 -5.11 5.24 -1.58
N VAL A 65 -6.18 4.53 -1.98
CA VAL A 65 -6.29 3.88 -3.29
C VAL A 65 -6.27 4.90 -4.44
N ARG A 66 -6.96 6.04 -4.29
CA ARG A 66 -6.92 7.13 -5.28
C ARG A 66 -5.53 7.75 -5.40
N LEU A 67 -4.86 8.01 -4.29
CA LEU A 67 -3.50 8.54 -4.30
C LEU A 67 -2.54 7.55 -4.97
N LEU A 68 -2.67 6.27 -4.64
CA LEU A 68 -1.90 5.19 -5.23
C LEU A 68 -2.09 5.13 -6.75
N GLU A 69 -3.32 5.20 -7.24
CA GLU A 69 -3.63 5.22 -8.67
C GLU A 69 -3.03 6.46 -9.37
N GLN A 70 -3.14 7.64 -8.76
CA GLN A 70 -2.56 8.87 -9.31
C GLN A 70 -1.03 8.78 -9.40
N LYS A 71 -0.38 8.27 -8.35
CA LYS A 71 1.07 8.12 -8.34
C LYS A 71 1.51 7.06 -9.34
N LEU A 72 0.81 5.92 -9.45
CA LEU A 72 1.09 4.87 -10.45
C LEU A 72 1.00 5.35 -11.90
N LYS A 73 0.20 6.38 -12.22
CA LYS A 73 0.14 6.97 -13.57
C LYS A 73 1.32 7.90 -13.88
N ASN A 74 2.03 8.35 -12.86
CA ASN A 74 3.10 9.36 -12.96
C ASN A 74 4.51 8.76 -12.83
N ILE A 75 4.62 7.43 -12.85
CA ILE A 75 5.85 6.62 -12.89
C ILE A 75 5.81 5.79 -14.18
#